data_AF-Q92GN8-F1
#
_entry.id   AF-Q92GN8-F1
#
_cell.length_a   1.000
_cell.length_b   1.000
_cell.length_c   1.000
_cell.angle_alpha   90.00
_cell.angle_beta   90.00
_cell.angle_gamma   90.00
#
_symmetry.space_group_name_H-M   'P 1'
#
loop_
_entity.id
_entity.type
_entity.pdbx_description
1 polymer ?
#
loop_
_entity_poly.entity_id
_entity_poly.type
_entity_poly.pdbx_seq_one_letter_code
_entity_poly.pdbx_strand_id
1 'polypeptide(L)'
;MGKTQLARMYAYENKDNYNIIWLIDCNLNIESQLLKLSKTINTEVKSPVISEDMAVMKKDLMVYLVSKDKWLLVFDNLKIGENKKIEDFINW
;
A
#
# COMPACT_ATOMS: atom_id res chain seq x y z
N MET A 1 2.22 -22.69 -2.46
CA MET A 1 3.41 -21.94 -2.91
C MET A 1 3.12 -21.37 -4.30
N GLY A 2 3.64 -20.19 -4.68
CA GLY A 2 3.46 -19.58 -6.01
C GLY A 2 2.57 -18.32 -6.09
N LYS A 3 1.73 -18.04 -5.08
CA LYS A 3 0.83 -16.86 -5.08
C LYS A 3 1.58 -15.52 -5.12
N THR A 4 2.65 -15.38 -4.35
CA THR A 4 3.52 -14.19 -4.37
C THR A 4 4.11 -13.93 -5.75
N GLN A 5 4.59 -14.98 -6.44
CA GLN A 5 5.11 -14.84 -7.80
C GLN A 5 4.02 -14.46 -8.79
N LEU A 6 2.82 -15.05 -8.68
CA LEU A 6 1.67 -14.68 -9.50
C LEU A 6 1.31 -13.19 -9.33
N ALA A 7 1.22 -12.71 -8.08
CA ALA A 7 0.89 -11.32 -7.80
C ALA A 7 1.95 -10.36 -8.32
N ARG A 8 3.24 -10.70 -8.19
CA ARG A 8 4.36 -9.93 -8.75
C ARG A 8 4.34 -9.89 -10.28
N MET A 9 4.04 -11.03 -10.91
CA MET A 9 3.99 -11.13 -12.37
C MET A 9 2.83 -10.30 -12.93
N TYR A 10 1.65 -10.41 -12.33
CA TYR A 10 0.51 -9.56 -12.67
C TYR A 10 0.85 -8.06 -12.54
N ALA A 11 1.44 -7.66 -11.41
CA ALA A 11 1.84 -6.28 -11.18
C ALA A 11 2.87 -5.79 -12.20
N TYR A 12 3.81 -6.65 -12.60
CA TYR A 12 4.82 -6.32 -13.62
C TYR A 12 4.21 -6.19 -15.02
N GLU A 13 3.36 -7.13 -15.43
CA GLU A 13 2.70 -7.15 -16.74
C GLU A 13 1.74 -5.96 -16.91
N ASN A 14 1.15 -5.49 -15.82
CA ASN A 14 0.19 -4.38 -15.82
C ASN A 14 0.79 -3.08 -15.30
N LYS A 15 2.12 -2.98 -15.18
CA LYS A 15 2.77 -1.82 -14.53
C LYS A 15 2.38 -0.48 -15.15
N ASP A 16 2.17 -0.44 -16.46
CA ASP A 16 1.83 0.78 -17.20
C ASP A 16 0.36 1.18 -17.01
N ASN A 17 -0.47 0.30 -16.43
CA ASN A 17 -1.87 0.57 -16.11
C ASN A 17 -2.04 1.25 -14.75
N TYR A 18 -0.99 1.32 -13.92
CA TYR A 18 -1.05 1.85 -12.57
C TYR A 18 0.00 2.94 -12.33
N ASN A 19 -0.42 4.02 -11.68
CA ASN A 19 0.47 5.08 -11.22
C ASN A 19 1.21 4.68 -9.94
N ILE A 20 0.60 3.80 -9.14
CA ILE A 20 1.15 3.34 -7.86
C ILE A 20 0.96 1.83 -7.81
N ILE A 21 2.06 1.11 -7.61
CA ILE A 21 2.06 -0.31 -7.30
C ILE A 21 2.88 -0.49 -6.03
N TRP A 22 2.26 -1.07 -5.00
CA TRP A 22 2.96 -1.34 -3.75
C TRP A 22 2.62 -2.73 -3.21
N LEU A 23 3.66 -3.47 -2.83
CA LEU A 23 3.54 -4.81 -2.26
C LEU A 23 3.87 -4.72 -0.77
N ILE A 24 2.97 -5.22 0.06
CA ILE A 24 3.04 -5.22 1.52
C ILE A 24 3.14 -6.67 1.98
N ASP A 25 4.21 -7.01 2.68
CA ASP A 25 4.33 -8.32 3.33
C ASP A 25 3.69 -8.27 4.73
N CYS A 26 2.55 -8.94 4.90
CA CYS A 26 1.81 -8.98 6.17
C CYS A 26 2.49 -9.83 7.26
N ASN A 27 3.57 -10.56 6.94
CA ASN A 27 4.44 -11.17 7.96
C ASN A 27 5.33 -10.13 8.65
N LEU A 28 5.58 -8.99 8.02
CA LEU A 28 6.40 -7.91 8.56
C LEU A 28 5.52 -6.84 9.22
N ASN A 29 6.16 -5.84 9.84
CA ASN A 29 5.47 -4.67 10.34
C ASN A 29 4.88 -3.86 9.15
N ILE A 30 3.55 -3.82 9.05
CA ILE A 30 2.85 -3.13 7.97
C ILE A 30 3.03 -1.62 8.06
N GLU A 31 3.00 -1.05 9.27
CA GLU A 31 3.06 0.39 9.44
C GLU A 31 4.40 0.98 8.95
N SER A 32 5.50 0.27 9.17
CA SER A 32 6.81 0.65 8.61
C SER A 32 6.81 0.63 7.07
N GLN A 33 6.13 -0.36 6.47
CA GLN A 33 5.99 -0.44 5.01
C GLN A 33 5.08 0.66 4.45
N LEU A 34 4.02 1.04 5.18
CA LEU A 34 3.14 2.16 4.82
C LEU A 34 3.83 3.51 4.98
N LEU A 35 4.67 3.68 6.01
CA LEU A 35 5.50 4.86 6.17
C LEU A 35 6.47 5.00 5.00
N LYS A 36 7.08 3.90 4.56
CA LYS A 36 7.94 3.88 3.37
C LYS A 36 7.17 4.30 2.12
N LEU A 37 5.97 3.77 1.90
CA LEU A 37 5.10 4.18 0.79
C LEU A 37 4.78 5.68 0.85
N SER A 38 4.40 6.19 2.01
CA SER A 38 4.06 7.60 2.24
C SER A 38 5.23 8.52 1.90
N LYS A 39 6.45 8.15 2.33
CA LYS A 39 7.70 8.87 1.99
C LYS A 39 8.01 8.84 0.51
N THR A 40 7.83 7.70 -0.14
CA THR A 40 8.02 7.57 -1.58
C THR A 40 7.03 8.45 -2.33
N ILE A 41 5.74 8.44 -1.97
CA ILE A 41 4.72 9.31 -2.57
C ILE A 41 5.10 10.78 -2.41
N ASN A 42 5.40 11.23 -1.19
CA ASN A 42 5.77 12.61 -0.92
C ASN A 42 6.99 13.07 -1.74
N THR A 43 7.95 12.17 -1.93
CA THR A 43 9.16 12.42 -2.73
C THR A 43 8.82 12.57 -4.22
N GLU A 44 8.03 11.65 -4.77
CA GLU A 44 7.60 11.67 -6.18
C GLU A 44 6.79 12.93 -6.51
N VAL A 45 5.87 13.33 -5.63
CA VAL A 45 5.05 14.53 -5.82
C VAL A 45 5.73 15.82 -5.36
N LYS A 46 6.94 15.72 -4.78
CA LYS A 46 7.74 16.84 -4.25
C LYS A 46 6.98 17.71 -3.24
N SER A 47 6.12 17.10 -2.43
CA SER A 47 5.28 17.79 -1.45
C SER A 47 4.89 16.84 -0.31
N PRO A 48 4.82 17.32 0.95
CA PRO A 48 4.42 16.50 2.10
C PRO A 48 2.89 16.31 2.15
N VAL A 49 2.35 15.55 1.19
CA VAL A 49 0.89 15.31 1.05
C VAL A 49 0.35 14.27 2.03
N ILE A 50 1.23 13.40 2.56
CA ILE A 50 0.90 12.39 3.56
C ILE A 50 1.77 12.63 4.79
N SER A 51 1.17 12.70 5.98
CA SER A 51 1.92 12.82 7.23
C SER A 51 2.82 11.61 7.48
N GLU A 52 4.02 11.85 8.04
CA GLU A 52 4.92 10.78 8.52
C GLU A 52 4.63 10.36 9.97
N ASP A 53 3.72 11.07 10.67
CA ASP A 53 3.25 10.67 11.99
C ASP A 53 2.32 9.47 11.87
N MET A 54 2.71 8.37 12.50
CA MET A 54 2.02 7.07 12.50
C MET A 54 0.55 7.18 12.93
N ALA A 55 0.21 8.13 13.80
CA ALA A 55 -1.16 8.31 14.30
C ALA A 55 -2.15 8.76 13.22
N VAL A 56 -1.66 9.46 12.19
CA VAL A 56 -2.49 10.05 11.12
C VAL A 56 -2.12 9.58 9.72
N MET A 57 -0.91 9.01 9.55
CA MET A 57 -0.34 8.58 8.28
C MET A 57 -1.26 7.64 7.49
N LYS A 58 -1.92 6.66 8.14
CA LYS A 58 -2.86 5.75 7.45
C LYS A 58 -4.05 6.50 6.87
N LYS A 59 -4.63 7.43 7.64
CA LYS A 59 -5.77 8.24 7.19
C LYS A 59 -5.39 9.11 6.01
N ASP A 60 -4.26 9.81 6.09
CA ASP A 60 -3.77 10.67 5.03
C ASP A 60 -3.42 9.88 3.77
N LEU A 61 -2.77 8.72 3.93
CA LEU A 61 -2.49 7.80 2.83
C LEU A 61 -3.77 7.35 2.13
N MET A 62 -4.82 6.99 2.89
CA MET A 62 -6.09 6.59 2.30
C MET A 62 -6.82 7.74 1.60
N VAL A 63 -6.85 8.93 2.19
CA VAL A 63 -7.37 10.15 1.54
C VAL A 63 -6.63 10.40 0.22
N TYR A 64 -5.30 10.29 0.24
CA TYR A 64 -4.48 10.42 -0.96
C TYR A 64 -4.85 9.36 -2.00
N LEU A 65 -4.90 8.09 -1.63
CA LEU A 65 -5.22 6.99 -2.56
C LEU A 65 -6.64 7.10 -3.15
N VAL A 66 -7.63 7.54 -2.38
CA VAL A 66 -9.00 7.79 -2.91
C VAL A 66 -9.03 8.97 -3.88
N SER A 67 -8.16 9.97 -3.70
CA SER A 67 -8.03 11.09 -4.65
C SER A 67 -7.29 10.73 -5.94
N LYS A 68 -6.77 9.51 -6.05
CA LYS A 68 -5.99 9.04 -7.20
C LYS A 68 -6.67 7.88 -7.88
N ASP A 69 -6.62 7.89 -9.19
CA ASP A 69 -6.98 6.74 -10.01
C ASP A 69 -5.77 5.82 -10.22
N LYS A 70 -6.08 4.56 -10.54
CA LYS A 70 -5.11 3.57 -11.04
C LYS A 70 -3.97 3.29 -10.05
N TRP A 71 -4.32 2.80 -8.86
CA TRP A 71 -3.36 2.24 -7.92
C TRP A 71 -3.61 0.75 -7.68
N LEU A 72 -2.57 0.03 -7.27
CA LEU A 72 -2.61 -1.38 -6.89
C LEU A 72 -1.83 -1.58 -5.58
N LEU A 73 -2.54 -1.98 -4.53
CA LEU A 73 -1.94 -2.44 -3.29
C LEU A 73 -2.09 -3.96 -3.18
N VAL A 74 -0.99 -4.65 -2.93
CA VAL A 74 -0.99 -6.12 -2.73
C VAL A 74 -0.59 -6.41 -1.30
N PHE A 75 -1.51 -6.97 -0.53
CA PHE A 75 -1.26 -7.46 0.83
C PHE A 75 -0.91 -8.96 0.77
N ASP A 76 0.38 -9.27 0.68
CA ASP A 76 0.87 -10.64 0.60
C ASP A 76 1.04 -11.27 1.99
N ASN A 77 0.95 -12.60 2.06
CA ASN A 77 1.10 -13.39 3.28
C ASN A 77 0.13 -13.05 4.44
N LEU A 78 -1.04 -12.46 4.15
CA LEU A 78 -2.08 -12.27 5.16
C LEU A 78 -2.62 -13.62 5.64
N LYS A 79 -2.57 -13.89 6.96
CA LYS A 79 -3.02 -15.16 7.55
C LYS A 79 -4.48 -15.09 7.98
N ILE A 80 -5.09 -16.27 8.14
CA ILE A 80 -6.45 -16.41 8.70
C ILE A 80 -6.49 -15.75 10.08
N GLY A 81 -7.48 -14.91 10.31
CA GLY A 81 -7.66 -14.18 11.57
C GLY A 81 -6.87 -12.87 11.67
N GLU A 82 -6.06 -12.51 10.67
CA GLU A 82 -5.25 -11.28 10.68
C GLU A 82 -5.88 -10.11 9.89
N ASN A 83 -7.13 -10.22 9.44
CA ASN A 83 -7.80 -9.18 8.64
C ASN A 83 -7.77 -7.79 9.31
N LYS A 84 -7.75 -7.73 10.64
CA LYS A 84 -7.59 -6.49 11.42
C LYS A 84 -6.37 -5.66 11.01
N LYS A 85 -5.31 -6.31 10.50
CA LYS A 85 -4.09 -5.65 10.02
C LYS A 85 -4.34 -4.72 8.83
N ILE A 86 -5.38 -4.99 8.05
CA ILE A 86 -5.71 -4.28 6.81
C ILE A 86 -7.15 -3.75 6.82
N GLU A 87 -7.81 -3.79 7.97
CA GLU A 87 -9.22 -3.43 8.12
C GLU A 87 -9.49 -1.98 7.71
N ASP A 88 -8.55 -1.08 8.02
CA ASP A 88 -8.56 0.33 7.61
C ASP A 88 -8.63 0.51 6.08
N PHE A 89 -8.14 -0.46 5.30
CA PHE A 89 -8.16 -0.43 3.83
C PHE A 89 -9.41 -1.11 3.25
N ILE A 90 -10.03 -2.03 3.99
CA ILE A 90 -11.25 -2.75 3.58
C ILE A 90 -12.50 -1.90 3.83
N ASN A 91 -12.53 -1.22 4.98
CA ASN A 91 -13.70 -0.50 5.47
C ASN A 91 -13.67 1.02 5.17
N TRP A 92 -12.79 1.44 4.26
CA TRP A 92 -12.62 2.84 3.90
C TRP A 92 -13.72 3.37 2.99
#